data_AF-A0A938K1K7-F1
#
_entry.id   AF-A0A938K1K7-F1
#
_cell.length_a   1.000
_cell.length_b   1.000
_cell.length_c   1.000
_cell.angle_alpha   90.00
_cell.angle_beta   90.00
_cell.angle_gamma   90.00
#
_symmetry.space_group_name_H-M   'P 1'
#
loop_
_entity.id
_entity.type
_entity.pdbx_description
1 polymer ?
#
loop_
_entity_poly.entity_id
_entity_poly.type
_entity_poly.pdbx_seq_one_letter_code
_entity_poly.pdbx_strand_id
1 'polypeptide(L)'
;MMKQVMTEIEVRETARERKGLEFSRYFSQEGKSPYQQVQWETRTASIGNDKGAVIFEQCDVEVPADWSQTATNIVASKYFYGKPGSPERETSVAQLVHRVVDTIAGWGQAGGYFRTPADAENFRDELAHLMLSQKACFNSPVWFNVGVQEKRGYGWVYDRAGDRVRQLEDGERRPQCSACFIVSVKDSLESILDLAKTEGMLFKWGSGTGTNLSALREENAPLQGGGSASGPLSFMKGFDAFAGVIKSGGKTRRAAKMVILNADHPDVEKFIWCKAKEEKKAYTLAEAGYDAALDGEAYSSIFFQNANNSVRAADEFMEAVVSDAEWWTRSVVGGQPKDRYRARDLLRMIAEATHQCGDPGMQFDSTINRWHPCKNSGAINASNPCSEYMFLDDSACNLASLNLMRFTGPGGQFEVEAFRRAVETVILAQEIIVDNASYPTERIAQNSHDYRPLGLGFANLGALLMSLGIPYDSDRGRDYAAAITAVMCGQAYLTSARAAEAVDPFAGYGRNRAPFLEVIRMHRAAVDRIHGGNIPSDLWQSARSSWDEALELGARAGYRNGQVTVIAPTGTIGFMMDCDTTGIEPD
;
A
#
# COMPACT_ATOMS: atom_id res chain seq x y z
N MET A 1 -9.70 -43.66 38.92
CA MET A 1 -9.51 -44.41 37.67
C MET A 1 -10.36 -43.73 36.59
N MET A 2 -9.95 -42.54 36.14
CA MET A 2 -10.61 -41.75 35.10
C MET A 2 -9.62 -40.66 34.65
N LYS A 3 -8.55 -41.11 33.99
CA LYS A 3 -7.59 -40.35 33.21
C LYS A 3 -7.28 -41.23 32.01
N GLN A 4 -8.03 -41.03 30.93
CA GLN A 4 -7.81 -41.53 29.56
C GLN A 4 -9.17 -41.53 28.87
N VAL A 5 -9.55 -40.43 28.22
CA VAL A 5 -10.16 -40.33 26.88
C VAL A 5 -10.26 -38.83 26.58
N MET A 6 -9.12 -38.18 26.37
CA MET A 6 -9.05 -36.98 25.53
C MET A 6 -7.82 -37.20 24.67
N THR A 7 -8.02 -37.99 23.63
CA THR A 7 -7.02 -38.23 22.60
C THR A 7 -6.84 -36.92 21.85
N GLU A 8 -5.66 -36.33 22.02
CA GLU A 8 -5.10 -35.33 21.14
C GLU A 8 -5.25 -35.81 19.70
N ILE A 9 -6.08 -35.14 18.91
CA ILE A 9 -5.90 -35.14 17.46
C ILE A 9 -4.77 -34.14 17.23
N GLU A 10 -3.53 -34.61 17.41
CA GLU A 10 -2.39 -34.02 16.72
C GLU A 10 -2.71 -34.10 15.23
N VAL A 11 -3.17 -32.99 14.66
CA VAL A 11 -3.12 -32.80 13.21
C VAL A 11 -1.64 -32.67 12.87
N ARG A 12 -0.96 -33.82 12.70
CA ARG A 12 0.26 -33.86 11.91
C ARG A 12 -0.16 -33.49 10.49
N GLU A 13 -0.08 -32.20 10.17
CA GLU A 13 -0.03 -31.76 8.78
C GLU A 13 1.13 -32.50 8.13
N THR A 14 0.80 -33.53 7.36
CA THR A 14 1.74 -34.13 6.43
C THR A 14 2.13 -33.00 5.49
N ALA A 15 3.41 -32.62 5.48
CA ALA A 15 3.92 -31.58 4.60
C ALA A 15 3.42 -31.87 3.17
N ARG A 16 2.56 -30.99 2.64
CA ARG A 16 2.07 -31.14 1.26
C ARG A 16 3.28 -31.09 0.34
N GLU A 17 3.35 -32.03 -0.59
CA GLU A 17 4.38 -31.98 -1.62
C GLU A 17 4.14 -30.73 -2.47
N ARG A 18 5.11 -29.80 -2.45
CA ARG A 18 5.06 -28.57 -3.25
C ARG A 18 5.15 -28.91 -4.73
N LYS A 19 4.09 -28.59 -5.48
CA LYS A 19 4.01 -28.92 -6.91
C LYS A 19 4.45 -27.78 -7.83
N GLY A 20 4.57 -26.56 -7.31
CA GLY A 20 4.73 -25.36 -8.12
C GLY A 20 3.47 -25.04 -8.96
N LEU A 21 3.41 -23.82 -9.49
CA LEU A 21 2.33 -23.35 -10.36
C LEU A 21 2.63 -23.70 -11.81
N GLU A 22 1.59 -24.11 -12.53
CA GLU A 22 1.55 -23.97 -13.99
C GLU A 22 1.35 -22.49 -14.32
N PHE A 23 2.10 -21.97 -15.30
CA PHE A 23 1.97 -20.58 -15.73
C PHE A 23 1.91 -20.52 -17.25
N SER A 24 0.72 -20.24 -17.78
CA SER A 24 0.47 -20.18 -19.23
C SER A 24 0.69 -18.77 -19.78
N ARG A 25 1.15 -18.68 -21.04
CA ARG A 25 1.27 -17.41 -21.76
C ARG A 25 -0.10 -16.87 -22.16
N TYR A 26 -0.24 -15.55 -22.18
CA TYR A 26 -1.42 -14.85 -22.68
C TYR A 26 -1.03 -13.63 -23.53
N PHE A 27 -0.13 -12.79 -23.02
CA PHE A 27 0.35 -11.59 -23.71
C PHE A 27 1.58 -11.82 -24.59
N SER A 28 2.42 -12.77 -24.21
CA SER A 28 3.70 -13.07 -24.85
C SER A 28 3.59 -14.23 -25.84
N GLN A 29 4.54 -14.31 -26.77
CA GLN A 29 4.64 -15.40 -27.75
C GLN A 29 5.86 -16.26 -27.44
N GLU A 30 5.70 -17.58 -27.51
CA GLU A 30 6.80 -18.51 -27.32
C GLU A 30 7.96 -18.23 -28.29
N GLY A 31 9.19 -18.26 -27.79
CA GLY A 31 10.40 -18.01 -28.57
C GLY A 31 10.61 -16.55 -29.02
N LYS A 32 9.74 -15.61 -28.63
CA LYS A 32 9.88 -14.17 -28.94
C LYS A 32 9.91 -13.34 -27.67
N SER A 33 11.07 -12.74 -27.39
CA SER A 33 11.25 -11.85 -26.26
C SER A 33 10.28 -10.65 -26.34
N PRO A 34 9.55 -10.28 -25.27
CA PRO A 34 8.70 -9.08 -25.25
C PRO A 34 9.44 -7.81 -25.67
N TYR A 35 10.73 -7.72 -25.35
CA TYR A 35 11.59 -6.58 -25.69
C TYR A 35 11.82 -6.44 -27.20
N GLN A 36 11.78 -7.54 -27.96
CA GLN A 36 11.92 -7.51 -29.42
C GLN A 36 10.63 -7.10 -30.13
N GLN A 37 9.50 -7.11 -29.42
CA GLN A 37 8.19 -6.73 -29.96
C GLN A 37 7.91 -5.23 -29.77
N VAL A 38 8.72 -4.55 -28.97
CA VAL A 38 8.66 -3.11 -28.75
C VAL A 38 9.44 -2.38 -29.86
N GLN A 39 8.85 -1.31 -30.38
CA GLN A 39 9.59 -0.34 -31.20
C GLN A 39 10.30 0.65 -30.26
N TRP A 40 11.61 0.76 -30.39
CA TRP A 40 12.45 1.58 -29.52
C TRP A 40 12.88 2.86 -30.23
N GLU A 41 12.98 3.94 -29.48
CA GLU A 41 13.58 5.19 -29.93
C GLU A 41 14.41 5.86 -28.84
N THR A 42 15.28 6.77 -29.28
CA THR A 42 16.19 7.50 -28.40
C THR A 42 15.68 8.92 -28.21
N ARG A 43 15.54 9.35 -26.96
CA ARG A 43 15.08 10.70 -26.57
C ARG A 43 16.01 11.35 -25.56
N THR A 44 15.93 12.67 -25.45
CA THR A 44 16.49 13.41 -24.31
C THR A 44 15.43 13.52 -23.22
N ALA A 45 15.74 13.05 -22.02
CA ALA A 45 14.93 13.29 -20.83
C ALA A 45 15.35 14.60 -20.18
N SER A 46 14.44 15.57 -20.04
CA SER A 46 14.74 16.88 -19.45
C SER A 46 13.59 17.37 -18.58
N ILE A 47 13.92 17.87 -17.38
CA ILE A 47 12.96 18.44 -16.43
C ILE A 47 13.43 19.85 -16.08
N GLY A 48 12.55 20.83 -16.25
CA GLY A 48 12.75 22.21 -15.82
C GLY A 48 12.05 22.54 -14.50
N ASN A 49 12.41 23.68 -13.90
CA ASN A 49 11.63 24.30 -12.82
C ASN A 49 10.72 25.42 -13.37
N ASP A 50 9.91 26.02 -12.49
CA ASP A 50 8.96 27.09 -12.82
C ASP A 50 9.65 28.38 -13.34
N LYS A 51 10.97 28.48 -13.18
CA LYS A 51 11.81 29.59 -13.66
C LYS A 51 12.49 29.26 -15.00
N GLY A 52 12.16 28.12 -15.62
CA GLY A 52 12.70 27.67 -16.91
C GLY A 52 14.12 27.08 -16.83
N ALA A 53 14.70 26.91 -15.64
CA ALA A 53 16.02 26.31 -15.48
C ALA A 53 15.92 24.77 -15.49
N VAL A 54 16.81 24.12 -16.23
CA VAL A 54 16.91 22.66 -16.28
C VAL A 54 17.46 22.12 -14.95
N ILE A 55 16.68 21.29 -14.27
CA ILE A 55 17.02 20.66 -12.99
C ILE A 55 17.50 19.21 -13.15
N PHE A 56 17.17 18.58 -14.27
CA PHE A 56 17.64 17.24 -14.64
C PHE A 56 17.69 17.13 -16.15
N GLU A 57 18.76 16.54 -16.67
CA GLU A 57 18.89 16.19 -18.07
C GLU A 57 19.64 14.87 -18.22
N GLN A 58 19.19 14.03 -19.13
CA GLN A 58 19.90 12.86 -19.60
C GLN A 58 19.62 12.66 -21.10
N CYS A 59 20.68 12.74 -21.91
CA CYS A 59 20.62 12.46 -23.34
C CYS A 59 20.64 10.95 -23.61
N ASP A 60 20.30 10.60 -24.85
CA ASP A 60 20.44 9.25 -25.38
C ASP A 60 19.69 8.17 -24.58
N VAL A 61 18.48 8.50 -24.11
CA VAL A 61 17.63 7.58 -23.36
C VAL A 61 16.79 6.74 -24.32
N GLU A 62 16.98 5.43 -24.31
CA GLU A 62 16.21 4.48 -25.11
C GLU A 62 14.88 4.13 -24.40
N VAL A 63 13.76 4.38 -25.07
CA VAL A 63 12.40 4.16 -24.57
C VAL A 63 11.51 3.51 -25.64
N PRO A 64 10.41 2.85 -25.26
CA PRO A 64 9.37 2.47 -26.22
C PRO A 64 8.81 3.71 -26.92
N ALA A 65 8.61 3.63 -28.23
CA ALA A 65 8.17 4.75 -29.07
C ALA A 65 6.79 5.29 -28.69
N ASP A 66 5.93 4.44 -28.13
CA ASP A 66 4.56 4.78 -27.72
C ASP A 66 4.46 5.37 -26.31
N TRP A 67 5.55 5.43 -25.54
CA TRP A 67 5.57 6.13 -24.26
C TRP A 67 5.58 7.64 -24.48
N SER A 68 5.00 8.43 -23.57
CA SER A 68 5.06 9.89 -23.66
C SER A 68 6.44 10.45 -23.24
N GLN A 69 6.73 11.70 -23.62
CA GLN A 69 7.89 12.43 -23.11
C GLN A 69 7.85 12.60 -21.59
N THR A 70 6.65 12.73 -21.00
CA THR A 70 6.46 12.80 -19.55
C THR A 70 6.90 11.50 -18.87
N ALA A 71 6.46 10.35 -19.38
CA ALA A 71 6.90 9.04 -18.89
C ALA A 71 8.43 8.88 -19.02
N THR A 72 9.00 9.26 -20.17
CA THR A 72 10.46 9.29 -20.38
C THR A 72 11.19 10.11 -19.31
N ASN A 73 10.73 11.35 -19.07
CA ASN A 73 11.31 12.26 -18.08
C ASN A 73 11.25 11.69 -16.66
N ILE A 74 10.09 11.14 -16.27
CA ILE A 74 9.88 10.56 -14.94
C ILE A 74 10.77 9.33 -14.74
N VAL A 75 10.77 8.41 -15.70
CA VAL A 75 11.53 7.16 -15.58
C VAL A 75 13.03 7.41 -15.54
N ALA A 76 13.54 8.27 -16.42
CA ALA A 76 14.95 8.63 -16.40
C ALA A 76 15.32 9.33 -15.09
N SER A 77 14.57 10.36 -14.67
CA SER A 77 14.95 11.15 -13.47
C SER A 77 14.80 10.40 -12.14
N LYS A 78 13.82 9.49 -12.05
CA LYS A 78 13.47 8.82 -10.80
C LYS A 78 13.97 7.38 -10.72
N TYR A 79 13.76 6.57 -11.76
CA TYR A 79 13.84 5.11 -11.67
C TYR A 79 15.11 4.49 -12.24
N PHE A 80 15.77 5.17 -13.18
CA PHE A 80 17.08 4.73 -13.64
C PHE A 80 18.09 4.69 -12.49
N TYR A 81 18.73 3.55 -12.34
CA TYR A 81 19.81 3.31 -11.40
C TYR A 81 21.11 3.99 -11.87
N GLY A 82 22.02 4.26 -10.93
CA GLY A 82 23.30 4.92 -11.18
C GLY A 82 23.21 6.45 -11.15
N LYS A 83 24.35 7.09 -10.84
CA LYS A 83 24.46 8.55 -10.80
C LYS A 83 24.47 9.09 -12.23
N PRO A 84 23.78 10.20 -12.56
CA PRO A 84 23.90 10.81 -13.88
C PRO A 84 25.37 11.04 -14.26
N GLY A 85 25.75 10.59 -15.46
CA GLY A 85 27.12 10.66 -15.99
C GLY A 85 28.08 9.55 -15.52
N SER A 86 27.65 8.61 -14.66
CA SER A 86 28.50 7.47 -14.29
C SER A 86 28.30 6.25 -15.22
N PRO A 87 29.29 5.34 -15.33
CA PRO A 87 29.19 4.17 -16.20
C PRO A 87 28.05 3.21 -15.85
N GLU A 88 27.65 3.17 -14.59
CA GLU A 88 26.55 2.34 -14.10
C GLU A 88 25.15 2.97 -14.27
N ARG A 89 25.07 4.15 -14.88
CA ARG A 89 23.82 4.84 -15.15
C ARG A 89 23.01 4.07 -16.19
N GLU A 90 21.78 3.67 -15.83
CA GLU A 90 20.83 3.14 -16.80
C GLU A 90 20.48 4.20 -17.84
N THR A 91 20.44 3.79 -19.11
CA THR A 91 20.12 4.64 -20.26
C THR A 91 18.97 4.08 -21.08
N SER A 92 18.39 2.94 -20.70
CA SER A 92 17.29 2.31 -21.42
C SER A 92 16.19 1.81 -20.47
N VAL A 93 14.93 1.98 -20.86
CA VAL A 93 13.79 1.34 -20.20
C VAL A 93 13.92 -0.18 -20.25
N ALA A 94 14.53 -0.75 -21.30
CA ALA A 94 14.81 -2.18 -21.36
C ALA A 94 15.70 -2.63 -20.19
N GLN A 95 16.75 -1.88 -19.87
CA GLN A 95 17.65 -2.18 -18.75
C GLN A 95 16.90 -2.16 -17.41
N LEU A 96 16.08 -1.12 -17.18
CA LEU A 96 15.26 -0.98 -15.98
C LEU A 96 14.30 -2.17 -15.81
N VAL A 97 13.55 -2.51 -16.86
CA VAL A 97 12.58 -3.61 -16.81
C VAL A 97 13.28 -4.95 -16.67
N HIS A 98 14.37 -5.20 -17.42
CA HIS A 98 15.18 -6.41 -17.26
C HIS A 98 15.67 -6.59 -15.83
N ARG A 99 16.25 -5.54 -15.24
CA ARG A 99 16.75 -5.60 -13.85
C ARG A 99 15.67 -6.04 -12.88
N VAL A 100 14.48 -5.47 -12.96
CA VAL A 100 13.39 -5.78 -12.03
C VAL A 100 12.77 -7.15 -12.32
N VAL A 101 12.37 -7.40 -13.57
CA VAL A 101 11.63 -8.61 -13.96
C VAL A 101 12.50 -9.86 -13.83
N ASP A 102 13.75 -9.83 -14.28
CA ASP A 102 14.63 -11.01 -14.23
C ASP A 102 14.99 -11.36 -12.78
N THR A 103 15.12 -10.34 -11.93
CA THR A 103 15.34 -10.54 -10.49
C THR A 103 14.13 -11.21 -9.84
N ILE A 104 12.91 -10.73 -10.09
CA ILE A 104 11.69 -11.31 -9.54
C ILE A 104 11.48 -12.74 -10.07
N ALA A 105 11.62 -12.97 -11.37
CA ALA A 105 11.47 -14.30 -11.96
C ALA A 105 12.49 -15.29 -11.38
N GLY A 106 13.76 -14.89 -11.25
CA GLY A 106 14.80 -15.70 -10.62
C GLY A 106 14.49 -16.04 -9.16
N TRP A 107 13.96 -15.08 -8.40
CA TRP A 107 13.49 -15.32 -7.04
C TRP A 107 12.30 -16.27 -6.97
N GLY A 108 11.38 -16.19 -7.93
CA GLY A 108 10.23 -17.08 -8.03
C GLY A 108 10.66 -18.52 -8.31
N GLN A 109 11.59 -18.70 -9.25
CA GLN A 109 12.18 -20.01 -9.55
C GLN A 109 12.92 -20.59 -8.34
N ALA A 110 13.79 -19.80 -7.69
CA ALA A 110 14.50 -20.22 -6.48
C ALA A 110 13.56 -20.48 -5.29
N GLY A 111 12.38 -19.86 -5.28
CA GLY A 111 11.35 -20.06 -4.26
C GLY A 111 10.40 -21.23 -4.51
N GLY A 112 10.54 -21.95 -5.63
CA GLY A 112 9.69 -23.08 -5.97
C GLY A 112 8.26 -22.68 -6.35
N TYR A 113 8.04 -21.43 -6.79
CA TYR A 113 6.71 -20.98 -7.22
C TYR A 113 6.26 -21.61 -8.53
N PHE A 114 7.19 -22.06 -9.37
CA PHE A 114 6.93 -22.57 -10.71
C PHE A 114 7.15 -24.08 -10.76
N ARG A 115 6.23 -24.79 -11.41
CA ARG A 115 6.33 -26.24 -11.56
C ARG A 115 7.48 -26.64 -12.47
N THR A 116 7.68 -25.90 -13.55
CA THR A 116 8.73 -26.15 -14.53
C THR A 116 9.54 -24.88 -14.85
N PRO A 117 10.77 -25.00 -15.38
CA PRO A 117 11.51 -23.86 -15.89
C PRO A 117 10.77 -23.08 -16.99
N ALA A 118 9.95 -23.77 -17.80
CA ALA A 118 9.12 -23.12 -18.81
C ALA A 118 8.03 -22.23 -18.18
N ASP A 119 7.43 -22.65 -17.06
CA ASP A 119 6.47 -21.82 -16.32
C ASP A 119 7.13 -20.54 -15.78
N ALA A 120 8.37 -20.65 -15.29
CA ALA A 120 9.17 -19.48 -14.86
C ALA A 120 9.47 -18.52 -16.02
N GLU A 121 9.83 -19.05 -17.19
CA GLU A 121 10.09 -18.24 -18.39
C GLU A 121 8.81 -17.58 -18.92
N ASN A 122 7.68 -18.31 -18.91
CA ASN A 122 6.37 -17.75 -19.25
C ASN A 122 6.02 -16.59 -18.32
N PHE A 123 6.15 -16.77 -17.00
CA PHE A 123 5.91 -15.70 -16.03
C PHE A 123 6.80 -14.48 -16.27
N ARG A 124 8.10 -14.70 -16.51
CA ARG A 124 9.06 -13.63 -16.81
C ARG A 124 8.61 -12.80 -18.01
N ASP A 125 8.26 -13.46 -19.10
CA ASP A 125 7.89 -12.78 -20.35
C ASP A 125 6.53 -12.08 -20.23
N GLU A 126 5.55 -12.67 -19.56
CA GLU A 126 4.26 -12.03 -19.27
C GLU A 126 4.46 -10.78 -18.41
N LEU A 127 5.30 -10.86 -17.36
CA LEU A 127 5.59 -9.72 -16.50
C LEU A 127 6.33 -8.62 -17.25
N ALA A 128 7.34 -8.95 -18.06
CA ALA A 128 8.05 -7.99 -18.91
C ALA A 128 7.10 -7.30 -19.89
N HIS A 129 6.19 -8.05 -20.54
CA HIS A 129 5.19 -7.47 -21.42
C HIS A 129 4.32 -6.43 -20.69
N LEU A 130 3.82 -6.75 -19.50
CA LEU A 130 2.96 -5.83 -18.73
C LEU A 130 3.68 -4.53 -18.37
N MET A 131 4.97 -4.59 -18.04
CA MET A 131 5.77 -3.41 -17.70
C MET A 131 6.08 -2.56 -18.94
N LEU A 132 6.47 -3.20 -20.06
CA LEU A 132 6.83 -2.50 -21.30
C LEU A 132 5.63 -1.83 -21.97
N SER A 133 4.44 -2.46 -21.91
CA SER A 133 3.19 -1.94 -22.47
C SER A 133 2.43 -0.98 -21.54
N GLN A 134 3.04 -0.60 -20.41
CA GLN A 134 2.42 0.24 -19.36
C GLN A 134 1.06 -0.29 -18.85
N LYS A 135 0.79 -1.60 -18.99
CA LYS A 135 -0.42 -2.24 -18.44
C LYS A 135 -0.38 -2.32 -16.92
N ALA A 136 0.81 -2.39 -16.33
CA ALA A 136 1.02 -2.44 -14.89
C ALA A 136 2.30 -1.73 -14.48
N CYS A 137 2.34 -1.26 -13.23
CA CYS A 137 3.54 -0.69 -12.63
C CYS A 137 3.60 -1.01 -11.14
N PHE A 138 4.77 -1.41 -10.65
CA PHE A 138 5.02 -1.57 -9.21
C PHE A 138 5.19 -0.21 -8.53
N ASN A 139 5.06 -0.19 -7.21
CA ASN A 139 5.44 0.96 -6.40
C ASN A 139 6.91 1.36 -6.60
N SER A 140 7.18 2.64 -6.41
CA SER A 140 8.50 3.23 -6.62
C SER A 140 9.67 2.48 -5.95
N PRO A 141 9.59 2.02 -4.69
CA PRO A 141 10.66 1.22 -4.07
C PRO A 141 11.09 -0.02 -4.84
N VAL A 142 10.18 -0.72 -5.55
CA VAL A 142 10.55 -1.86 -6.39
C VAL A 142 11.48 -1.42 -7.52
N TRP A 143 11.13 -0.35 -8.23
CA TRP A 143 11.95 0.20 -9.31
C TRP A 143 13.30 0.74 -8.82
N PHE A 144 13.32 1.36 -7.64
CA PHE A 144 14.55 1.90 -7.05
C PHE A 144 15.53 0.82 -6.62
N ASN A 145 15.04 -0.31 -6.11
CA ASN A 145 15.86 -1.21 -5.28
C ASN A 145 16.01 -2.63 -5.83
N VAL A 146 15.02 -3.18 -6.55
CA VAL A 146 15.08 -4.56 -7.03
C VAL A 146 16.16 -4.72 -8.10
N GLY A 147 17.02 -5.72 -7.95
CA GLY A 147 18.13 -6.02 -8.86
C GLY A 147 19.33 -5.06 -8.76
N VAL A 148 19.29 -4.08 -7.86
CA VAL A 148 20.38 -3.12 -7.66
C VAL A 148 21.49 -3.73 -6.78
N GLN A 149 22.74 -3.50 -7.16
CA GLN A 149 23.95 -4.07 -6.53
C GLN A 149 24.51 -3.23 -5.37
N GLU A 150 23.65 -2.51 -4.64
CA GLU A 150 24.03 -1.67 -3.51
C GLU A 150 24.21 -2.50 -2.24
N LYS A 151 25.30 -2.26 -1.49
CA LYS A 151 25.50 -2.87 -0.17
C LYS A 151 24.61 -2.18 0.86
N ARG A 152 23.75 -2.94 1.54
CA ARG A 152 22.91 -2.44 2.65
C ARG A 152 23.33 -3.14 3.93
N GLY A 153 23.60 -2.36 4.99
CA GLY A 153 23.97 -2.85 6.33
C GLY A 153 22.88 -2.61 7.38
N TYR A 154 21.64 -2.36 6.96
CA TYR A 154 20.52 -2.11 7.87
C TYR A 154 19.26 -2.80 7.37
N GLY A 155 18.65 -3.60 8.23
CA GLY A 155 17.36 -4.24 8.00
C GLY A 155 17.31 -5.64 8.59
N TRP A 156 16.18 -6.29 8.38
CA TRP A 156 15.85 -7.64 8.81
C TRP A 156 15.27 -8.41 7.63
N VAL A 157 15.58 -9.69 7.55
CA VAL A 157 15.20 -10.56 6.43
C VAL A 157 14.69 -11.88 6.96
N TYR A 158 13.83 -12.53 6.18
CA TYR A 158 13.45 -13.91 6.42
C TYR A 158 14.50 -14.85 5.82
N ASP A 159 15.13 -15.66 6.67
CA ASP A 159 16.04 -16.72 6.27
C ASP A 159 15.28 -18.03 6.11
N ARG A 160 15.00 -18.41 4.86
CA ARG A 160 14.30 -19.65 4.52
C ARG A 160 15.04 -20.92 4.97
N ALA A 161 16.37 -20.88 5.03
CA ALA A 161 17.15 -22.06 5.42
C ALA A 161 17.10 -22.28 6.94
N GLY A 162 17.10 -21.18 7.70
CA GLY A 162 16.98 -21.19 9.16
C GLY A 162 15.55 -21.12 9.69
N ASP A 163 14.56 -20.96 8.83
CA ASP A 163 13.13 -20.77 9.14
C ASP A 163 12.90 -19.68 10.21
N ARG A 164 13.60 -18.54 10.05
CA ARG A 164 13.59 -17.47 11.05
C ARG A 164 13.88 -16.11 10.44
N VAL A 165 13.42 -15.06 11.10
CA VAL A 165 13.90 -13.70 10.84
C VAL A 165 15.29 -13.52 11.45
N ARG A 166 16.17 -12.83 10.73
CA ARG A 166 17.47 -12.39 11.25
C ARG A 166 17.83 -11.01 10.75
N GLN A 167 18.80 -10.40 11.42
CA GLN A 167 19.37 -9.15 10.96
C GLN A 167 20.09 -9.36 9.61
N LEU A 168 19.95 -8.38 8.73
CA LEU A 168 20.64 -8.33 7.44
C LEU A 168 22.15 -8.23 7.68
N GLU A 169 22.92 -9.12 7.06
CA GLU A 169 24.38 -9.13 7.18
C GLU A 169 25.02 -8.13 6.20
N ASP A 170 26.18 -7.58 6.59
CA ASP A 170 26.92 -6.65 5.74
C ASP A 170 27.33 -7.32 4.42
N GLY A 171 26.87 -6.74 3.31
CA GLY A 171 27.14 -7.24 1.96
C GLY A 171 26.08 -8.19 1.41
N GLU A 172 25.09 -8.59 2.22
CA GLU A 172 23.91 -9.32 1.73
C GLU A 172 23.03 -8.41 0.86
N ARG A 173 22.56 -8.94 -0.26
CA ARG A 173 21.79 -8.19 -1.27
C ARG A 173 20.30 -8.48 -1.13
N ARG A 174 19.64 -7.76 -0.22
CA ARG A 174 18.19 -7.84 0.01
C ARG A 174 17.56 -6.44 -0.02
N PRO A 175 16.83 -6.09 -1.09
CA PRO A 175 16.30 -4.75 -1.25
C PRO A 175 15.07 -4.49 -0.37
N GLN A 176 14.88 -3.23 0.02
CA GLN A 176 13.62 -2.78 0.59
C GLN A 176 12.63 -2.57 -0.58
N CYS A 177 11.45 -3.16 -0.53
CA CYS A 177 10.52 -3.15 -1.68
C CYS A 177 9.12 -2.58 -1.38
N SER A 178 8.79 -2.36 -0.10
CA SER A 178 7.43 -1.94 0.30
C SER A 178 7.31 -0.41 0.30
N ALA A 179 6.16 0.15 -0.08
CA ALA A 179 5.97 1.61 0.01
C ALA A 179 5.31 2.02 1.33
N CYS A 180 4.52 1.13 1.94
CA CYS A 180 3.58 1.47 2.99
C CYS A 180 3.87 0.66 4.23
N PHE A 181 3.97 1.32 5.37
CA PHE A 181 4.22 0.70 6.66
C PHE A 181 3.22 1.18 7.70
N ILE A 182 2.82 0.26 8.57
CA ILE A 182 2.12 0.57 9.82
C ILE A 182 3.09 0.28 10.95
N VAL A 183 3.24 1.19 11.91
CA VAL A 183 4.16 1.02 13.04
C VAL A 183 3.38 1.25 14.33
N SER A 184 3.50 0.33 15.29
CA SER A 184 2.82 0.50 16.59
C SER A 184 3.61 1.45 17.50
N VAL A 185 2.92 2.02 18.48
CA VAL A 185 3.55 2.69 19.62
C VAL A 185 2.92 2.21 20.93
N LYS A 186 3.73 2.11 21.98
CA LYS A 186 3.28 1.83 23.35
C LYS A 186 3.48 3.07 24.22
N ASP A 187 2.76 3.13 25.33
CA ASP A 187 2.83 4.22 26.31
C ASP A 187 4.10 4.17 27.19
N SER A 188 5.27 4.23 26.54
CA SER A 188 6.57 4.33 27.20
C SER A 188 7.51 5.21 26.39
N LEU A 189 8.40 5.95 27.06
CA LEU A 189 9.36 6.81 26.37
C LEU A 189 10.26 6.00 25.43
N GLU A 190 10.66 4.79 25.81
CA GLU A 190 11.43 3.88 24.96
C GLU A 190 10.69 3.59 23.65
N SER A 191 9.41 3.18 23.70
CA SER A 191 8.64 2.89 22.49
C SER A 191 8.39 4.13 21.63
N ILE A 192 8.23 5.30 22.24
CA ILE A 192 8.07 6.59 21.54
C ILE A 192 9.35 6.96 20.79
N LEU A 193 10.52 6.77 21.41
CA LEU A 193 11.81 7.06 20.76
C LEU A 193 12.16 6.02 19.70
N ASP A 194 11.82 4.75 19.91
CA ASP A 194 11.95 3.69 18.91
C ASP A 194 11.05 3.93 17.69
N LEU A 195 9.86 4.51 17.89
CA LEU A 195 9.01 4.94 16.78
C LEU A 195 9.74 6.02 15.94
N ALA A 196 10.29 7.07 16.56
CA ALA A 196 11.03 8.11 15.84
C ALA A 196 12.18 7.52 15.01
N LYS A 197 12.94 6.61 15.62
CA LYS A 197 14.05 5.89 14.94
C LYS A 197 13.53 5.08 13.75
N THR A 198 12.48 4.29 13.96
CA THR A 198 11.94 3.39 12.92
C THR A 198 11.38 4.17 11.74
N GLU A 199 10.60 5.21 11.99
CA GLU A 199 10.05 6.07 10.95
C GLU A 199 11.14 6.82 10.20
N GLY A 200 12.13 7.40 10.90
CA GLY A 200 13.25 8.08 10.25
C GLY A 200 14.04 7.17 9.31
N MET A 201 14.25 5.91 9.71
CA MET A 201 14.91 4.92 8.85
C MET A 201 14.04 4.50 7.66
N LEU A 202 12.72 4.43 7.81
CA LEU A 202 11.79 4.16 6.71
C LEU A 202 11.74 5.31 5.70
N PHE A 203 11.72 6.55 6.18
CA PHE A 203 11.75 7.73 5.33
C PHE A 203 13.00 7.75 4.46
N LYS A 204 14.18 7.47 5.03
CA LYS A 204 15.46 7.38 4.31
C LYS A 204 15.38 6.51 3.04
N TRP A 205 14.56 5.45 3.05
CA TRP A 205 14.44 4.49 1.94
C TRP A 205 13.23 4.70 1.02
N GLY A 206 12.55 5.85 1.10
CA GLY A 206 11.46 6.16 0.16
C GLY A 206 10.08 5.65 0.60
N SER A 207 9.95 5.19 1.84
CA SER A 207 8.73 4.57 2.36
C SER A 207 7.94 5.52 3.26
N GLY A 208 6.64 5.34 3.29
CA GLY A 208 5.73 6.08 4.14
C GLY A 208 5.22 5.26 5.33
N THR A 209 4.93 5.92 6.45
CA THR A 209 4.52 5.26 7.70
C THR A 209 3.18 5.78 8.20
N GLY A 210 2.45 4.97 8.95
CA GLY A 210 1.37 5.50 9.77
C GLY A 210 1.27 4.83 11.11
N THR A 211 0.81 5.61 12.09
CA THR A 211 0.79 5.24 13.49
C THR A 211 -0.47 5.79 14.15
N ASN A 212 -1.13 4.96 14.98
CA ASN A 212 -2.17 5.42 15.87
C ASN A 212 -1.57 5.76 17.24
N LEU A 213 -1.67 7.03 17.64
CA LEU A 213 -1.10 7.53 18.89
C LEU A 213 -2.04 7.38 20.08
N SER A 214 -3.22 6.78 19.91
CA SER A 214 -4.22 6.61 20.98
C SER A 214 -3.76 5.69 22.11
N ALA A 215 -2.69 4.93 21.90
CA ALA A 215 -2.05 4.17 22.95
C ALA A 215 -1.28 5.06 23.95
N LEU A 216 -0.91 6.29 23.58
CA LEU A 216 -0.19 7.21 24.46
C LEU A 216 -1.15 7.86 25.44
N ARG A 217 -0.75 7.96 26.71
CA ARG A 217 -1.59 8.60 27.72
C ARG A 217 -1.86 10.07 27.39
N GLU A 218 -3.04 10.52 27.79
CA GLU A 218 -3.49 11.88 27.56
C GLU A 218 -2.66 12.93 28.30
N GLU A 219 -2.71 14.17 27.80
CA GLU A 219 -2.05 15.30 28.43
C GLU A 219 -2.53 15.45 29.89
N ASN A 220 -1.58 15.75 30.75
CA ASN A 220 -1.71 15.87 32.18
C ASN A 220 -2.05 14.58 32.95
N ALA A 221 -2.03 13.41 32.29
CA ALA A 221 -2.10 12.13 32.99
C ALA A 221 -0.93 11.97 33.98
N PRO A 222 -1.13 11.36 35.16
CA PRO A 222 -0.08 11.22 36.16
C PRO A 222 1.05 10.29 35.69
N LEU A 223 2.29 10.64 36.05
CA LEU A 223 3.47 9.82 35.82
C LEU A 223 3.94 9.15 37.13
N GLN A 224 4.47 7.93 37.04
CA GLN A 224 4.94 7.17 38.22
C GLN A 224 6.08 7.88 38.97
N GLY A 225 6.95 8.61 38.26
CA GLY A 225 8.06 9.36 38.85
C GLY A 225 7.71 10.75 39.39
N GLY A 226 6.41 11.12 39.40
CA GLY A 226 5.95 12.48 39.67
C GLY A 226 5.83 13.34 38.41
N GLY A 227 5.01 14.39 38.47
CA GLY A 227 4.70 15.24 37.31
C GLY A 227 3.54 14.73 36.46
N SER A 228 3.36 15.34 35.30
CA SER A 228 2.24 15.11 34.39
C SER A 228 2.73 14.86 32.96
N ALA A 229 1.98 14.03 32.22
CA ALA A 229 2.34 13.63 30.86
C ALA A 229 2.13 14.76 29.85
N SER A 230 3.00 14.85 28.84
CA SER A 230 2.90 15.86 27.78
C SER A 230 1.79 15.60 26.75
N GLY A 231 1.21 14.39 26.75
CA GLY A 231 0.20 13.95 25.77
C GLY A 231 0.76 13.64 24.37
N PRO A 232 -0.03 13.00 23.49
CA PRO A 232 0.38 12.57 22.16
C PRO A 232 0.80 13.74 21.24
N LEU A 233 0.12 14.88 21.33
CA LEU A 233 0.40 16.04 20.45
C LEU A 233 1.78 16.64 20.69
N SER A 234 2.31 16.56 21.91
CA SER A 234 3.65 17.06 22.21
C SER A 234 4.72 16.23 21.51
N PHE A 235 4.59 14.89 21.53
CA PHE A 235 5.48 14.00 20.78
C PHE A 235 5.27 14.13 19.27
N MET A 236 4.03 14.37 18.83
CA MET A 236 3.70 14.61 17.42
C MET A 236 4.49 15.77 16.82
N LYS A 237 4.77 16.84 17.58
CA LYS A 237 5.65 17.94 17.12
C LYS A 237 7.09 17.46 16.84
N GLY A 238 7.61 16.56 17.67
CA GLY A 238 8.92 15.95 17.47
C GLY A 238 8.95 15.06 16.23
N PHE A 239 7.95 14.18 16.07
CA PHE A 239 7.85 13.33 14.88
C PHE A 239 7.68 14.13 13.59
N ASP A 240 6.89 15.21 13.63
CA ASP A 240 6.71 16.14 12.50
C ASP A 240 8.03 16.80 12.11
N ALA A 241 8.82 17.28 13.08
CA ALA A 241 10.14 17.84 12.81
C ALA A 241 11.09 16.80 12.17
N PHE A 242 11.10 15.55 12.65
CA PHE A 242 11.88 14.48 12.03
C PHE A 242 11.45 14.19 10.59
N ALA A 243 10.14 14.17 10.32
CA ALA A 243 9.61 13.98 8.98
C ALA A 243 9.99 15.14 8.03
N GLY A 244 10.04 16.37 8.53
CA GLY A 244 10.45 17.55 7.77
C GLY A 244 11.93 17.57 7.38
N VAL A 245 12.84 17.08 8.25
CA VAL A 245 14.30 17.12 8.01
C VAL A 245 14.82 15.92 7.21
N ILE A 246 14.13 14.77 7.22
CA ILE A 246 14.58 13.56 6.53
C ILE A 246 14.03 13.54 5.10
N LYS A 247 14.92 13.71 4.13
CA LYS A 247 14.59 13.59 2.70
C LYS A 247 14.41 12.13 2.29
N SER A 248 13.27 11.83 1.68
CA SER A 248 12.86 10.46 1.41
C SER A 248 13.59 9.84 0.21
N GLY A 249 14.14 8.64 0.39
CA GLY A 249 14.84 7.88 -0.66
C GLY A 249 16.14 8.52 -1.16
N GLY A 250 16.74 9.44 -0.39
CA GLY A 250 17.90 10.23 -0.84
C GLY A 250 17.59 11.19 -2.01
N LYS A 251 16.31 11.41 -2.32
CA LYS A 251 15.82 12.35 -3.34
C LYS A 251 15.15 13.56 -2.66
N THR A 252 14.78 14.58 -3.41
CA THR A 252 14.15 15.83 -2.90
C THR A 252 12.72 15.67 -2.36
N ARG A 253 12.20 14.45 -2.15
CA ARG A 253 10.81 14.21 -1.70
C ARG A 253 10.72 14.29 -0.17
N ARG A 254 9.68 14.92 0.37
CA ARG A 254 9.38 14.92 1.81
C ARG A 254 8.94 13.53 2.28
N ALA A 255 9.14 13.24 3.56
CA ALA A 255 8.59 12.05 4.19
C ALA A 255 7.05 12.03 4.09
N ALA A 256 6.46 10.84 4.03
CA ALA A 256 5.02 10.66 4.06
C ALA A 256 4.64 9.95 5.36
N LYS A 257 3.78 10.58 6.16
CA LYS A 257 3.38 10.08 7.49
C LYS A 257 1.87 10.21 7.69
N MET A 258 1.24 9.23 8.32
CA MET A 258 -0.14 9.30 8.86
C MET A 258 -0.08 9.27 10.39
N VAL A 259 -0.84 10.17 11.02
CA VAL A 259 -1.07 10.17 12.46
C VAL A 259 -2.55 10.02 12.73
N ILE A 260 -2.88 9.06 13.59
CA ILE A 260 -4.26 8.76 13.94
C ILE A 260 -4.47 8.97 15.43
N LEU A 261 -5.64 9.51 15.78
CA LEU A 261 -6.13 9.54 17.15
C LEU A 261 -7.61 9.11 17.17
N ASN A 262 -7.99 8.27 18.12
CA ASN A 262 -9.34 7.75 18.25
C ASN A 262 -10.29 8.84 18.75
N ALA A 263 -11.56 8.77 18.33
CA ALA A 263 -12.60 9.73 18.69
C ALA A 263 -12.89 9.78 20.21
N ASP A 264 -12.54 8.73 20.95
CA ASP A 264 -12.67 8.65 22.42
C ASP A 264 -11.38 9.03 23.17
N HIS A 265 -10.30 9.39 22.49
CA HIS A 265 -9.08 9.82 23.17
C HIS A 265 -9.29 11.21 23.81
N PRO A 266 -8.83 11.46 25.06
CA PRO A 266 -9.13 12.73 25.73
C PRO A 266 -8.53 13.99 25.09
N ASP A 267 -7.42 13.85 24.36
CA ASP A 267 -6.84 14.95 23.56
C ASP A 267 -7.43 15.11 22.14
N VAL A 268 -8.54 14.43 21.82
CA VAL A 268 -9.14 14.44 20.47
C VAL A 268 -9.49 15.85 19.98
N GLU A 269 -10.06 16.71 20.83
CA GLU A 269 -10.41 18.09 20.43
C GLU A 269 -9.16 18.88 20.00
N LYS A 270 -8.07 18.75 20.76
CA LYS A 270 -6.79 19.41 20.42
C LYS A 270 -6.24 18.86 19.12
N PHE A 271 -6.33 17.54 18.93
CA PHE A 271 -5.87 16.88 17.71
C PHE A 271 -6.65 17.35 16.47
N ILE A 272 -7.97 17.48 16.58
CA ILE A 272 -8.83 18.00 15.51
C ILE A 272 -8.35 19.39 15.08
N TRP A 273 -8.11 20.28 16.03
CA TRP A 273 -7.79 21.67 15.73
C TRP A 273 -6.31 21.94 15.46
N CYS A 274 -5.40 20.99 15.67
CA CYS A 274 -3.97 21.28 15.73
C CYS A 274 -3.44 21.87 14.42
N LYS A 275 -3.75 21.26 13.27
CA LYS A 275 -3.31 21.75 11.96
C LYS A 275 -3.99 23.04 11.55
N ALA A 276 -5.31 23.14 11.69
CA ALA A 276 -6.06 24.35 11.33
C ALA A 276 -5.55 25.58 12.09
N LYS A 277 -5.17 25.41 13.36
CA LYS A 277 -4.54 26.48 14.16
C LYS A 277 -3.14 26.85 13.68
N GLU A 278 -2.32 25.90 13.25
CA GLU A 278 -1.00 26.18 12.66
C GLU A 278 -1.12 26.83 11.27
N GLU A 279 -2.10 26.41 10.46
CA GLU A 279 -2.39 27.01 9.15
C GLU A 279 -2.75 28.49 9.28
N LYS A 280 -3.56 28.83 10.28
CA LYS A 280 -3.84 30.23 10.61
C LYS A 280 -2.57 31.04 10.94
N LYS A 281 -1.57 30.41 11.57
CA LYS A 281 -0.28 31.08 11.82
C LYS A 281 0.51 31.25 10.53
N ALA A 282 0.53 30.25 9.64
CA ALA A 282 1.16 30.38 8.33
C ALA A 282 0.57 31.56 7.53
N TYR A 283 -0.76 31.71 7.49
CA TYR A 283 -1.39 32.88 6.87
C TYR A 283 -0.99 34.20 7.53
N THR A 284 -0.93 34.24 8.87
CA THR A 284 -0.50 35.45 9.60
C THR A 284 0.96 35.80 9.29
N LEU A 285 1.84 34.81 9.14
CA LEU A 285 3.24 35.01 8.75
C LEU A 285 3.32 35.49 7.29
N ALA A 286 2.56 34.88 6.38
CA ALA A 286 2.50 35.30 4.99
C ALA A 286 2.04 36.77 4.85
N GLU A 287 1.00 37.17 5.59
CA GLU A 287 0.52 38.55 5.66
C GLU A 287 1.58 39.53 6.21
N ALA A 288 2.45 39.05 7.11
CA ALA A 288 3.58 39.81 7.62
C ALA A 288 4.80 39.86 6.67
N GLY A 289 4.73 39.20 5.50
CA GLY A 289 5.75 39.25 4.45
C GLY A 289 6.72 38.08 4.43
N TYR A 290 6.48 37.02 5.21
CA TYR A 290 7.26 35.79 5.13
C TYR A 290 6.91 34.98 3.86
N ASP A 291 7.88 34.23 3.33
CA ASP A 291 7.67 33.40 2.14
C ASP A 291 6.65 32.29 2.42
N ALA A 292 5.53 32.36 1.69
CA ALA A 292 4.40 31.44 1.79
C ALA A 292 4.54 30.22 0.86
N ALA A 293 5.66 30.08 0.15
CA ALA A 293 5.96 28.84 -0.54
C ALA A 293 5.94 27.65 0.44
N LEU A 294 5.65 26.46 -0.10
CA LEU A 294 5.53 25.22 0.67
C LEU A 294 6.81 24.85 1.45
N ASP A 295 7.97 25.27 0.93
CA ASP A 295 9.30 25.18 1.54
C ASP A 295 9.81 26.54 2.04
N GLY A 296 8.96 27.56 2.05
CA GLY A 296 9.22 28.91 2.52
C GLY A 296 9.28 29.02 4.04
N GLU A 297 9.70 30.20 4.51
CA GLU A 297 9.91 30.48 5.94
C GLU A 297 8.62 30.35 6.78
N ALA A 298 7.46 30.70 6.21
CA ALA A 298 6.19 30.62 6.92
C ALA A 298 5.82 29.16 7.26
N TYR A 299 5.88 28.25 6.29
CA TYR A 299 5.53 26.84 6.51
C TYR A 299 6.62 26.05 7.24
N SER A 300 7.89 26.42 7.08
CA SER A 300 9.00 25.73 7.76
C SER A 300 9.13 26.06 9.26
N SER A 301 8.43 27.08 9.75
CA SER A 301 8.48 27.52 11.16
C SER A 301 7.30 27.05 12.02
N ILE A 302 6.30 26.40 11.43
CA ILE A 302 5.12 25.88 12.12
C ILE A 302 5.13 24.34 12.23
N PHE A 303 4.29 23.80 13.10
CA PHE A 303 4.21 22.35 13.34
C PHE A 303 3.09 21.67 12.53
N PHE A 304 3.16 20.34 12.51
CA PHE A 304 2.12 19.42 12.01
C PHE A 304 1.90 19.45 10.50
N GLN A 305 2.87 19.94 9.72
CA GLN A 305 2.75 20.08 8.26
C GLN A 305 3.29 18.87 7.49
N ASN A 306 3.99 17.94 8.15
CA ASN A 306 4.69 16.83 7.51
C ASN A 306 4.01 15.45 7.72
N ALA A 307 2.76 15.45 8.17
CA ALA A 307 1.95 14.24 8.33
C ALA A 307 0.50 14.50 7.97
N ASN A 308 -0.21 13.53 7.42
CA ASN A 308 -1.67 13.52 7.35
C ASN A 308 -2.24 13.14 8.71
N ASN A 309 -3.37 13.74 9.11
CA ASN A 309 -4.04 13.44 10.36
C ASN A 309 -5.39 12.78 10.08
N SER A 310 -5.79 11.79 10.89
CA SER A 310 -7.14 11.22 10.82
C SER A 310 -7.71 10.93 12.20
N VAL A 311 -8.97 11.31 12.40
CA VAL A 311 -9.73 10.84 13.57
C VAL A 311 -10.31 9.48 13.26
N ARG A 312 -10.07 8.51 14.15
CA ARG A 312 -10.60 7.15 14.00
C ARG A 312 -11.85 6.96 14.85
N ALA A 313 -12.96 6.64 14.19
CA ALA A 313 -14.29 6.58 14.77
C ALA A 313 -14.86 5.16 14.65
N ALA A 314 -15.44 4.66 15.73
CA ALA A 314 -16.20 3.41 15.74
C ALA A 314 -17.68 3.67 15.35
N ASP A 315 -18.41 2.60 15.01
CA ASP A 315 -19.85 2.67 14.68
C ASP A 315 -20.63 3.34 15.83
N GLU A 316 -20.26 3.10 17.09
CA GLU A 316 -20.88 3.69 18.29
C GLU A 316 -20.79 5.23 18.31
N PHE A 317 -19.66 5.80 17.87
CA PHE A 317 -19.53 7.25 17.75
C PHE A 317 -20.46 7.80 16.67
N MET A 318 -20.50 7.14 15.51
CA MET A 318 -21.34 7.56 14.39
C MET A 318 -22.83 7.43 14.72
N GLU A 319 -23.22 6.39 15.44
CA GLU A 319 -24.58 6.22 15.97
C GLU A 319 -24.93 7.33 16.95
N ALA A 320 -24.02 7.67 17.88
CA ALA A 320 -24.21 8.78 18.81
C ALA A 320 -24.37 10.14 18.09
N VAL A 321 -23.65 10.37 16.98
CA VAL A 321 -23.85 11.55 16.13
C VAL A 321 -25.26 11.56 15.55
N VAL A 322 -25.70 10.46 14.93
CA VAL A 322 -27.02 10.38 14.27
C VAL A 322 -28.13 10.61 15.29
N SER A 323 -28.04 9.96 16.45
CA SER A 323 -29.02 10.05 17.53
C SER A 323 -28.91 11.30 18.40
N ASP A 324 -27.95 12.19 18.11
CA ASP A 324 -27.70 13.40 18.88
C ASP A 324 -27.38 13.15 20.37
N ALA A 325 -26.66 12.07 20.64
CA ALA A 325 -26.31 11.64 22.00
C ALA A 325 -25.01 12.29 22.51
N GLU A 326 -24.76 12.07 23.80
CA GLU A 326 -23.49 12.43 24.44
C GLU A 326 -22.38 11.45 24.04
N TRP A 327 -21.15 11.95 23.97
CA TRP A 327 -19.94 11.19 23.76
C TRP A 327 -18.95 11.48 24.88
N TRP A 328 -18.35 10.43 25.42
CA TRP A 328 -17.36 10.54 26.48
C TRP A 328 -16.00 10.09 25.98
N THR A 329 -14.98 10.93 26.17
CA THR A 329 -13.60 10.49 26.04
C THR A 329 -13.22 9.63 27.23
N ARG A 330 -12.22 8.76 27.07
CA ARG A 330 -11.79 7.79 28.08
C ARG A 330 -10.31 7.95 28.38
N SER A 331 -9.96 8.05 29.65
CA SER A 331 -8.55 8.05 30.06
C SER A 331 -7.86 6.78 29.55
N VAL A 332 -6.69 6.92 28.94
CA VAL A 332 -5.94 5.77 28.40
C VAL A 332 -5.39 4.90 29.53
N VAL A 333 -5.00 5.51 30.65
CA VAL A 333 -4.43 4.82 31.81
C VAL A 333 -5.50 4.08 32.62
N GLY A 334 -6.67 4.69 32.80
CA GLY A 334 -7.69 4.21 33.75
C GLY A 334 -9.05 3.82 33.14
N GLY A 335 -9.28 4.07 31.85
CA GLY A 335 -10.53 3.78 31.14
C GLY A 335 -11.75 4.62 31.56
N GLN A 336 -11.59 5.47 32.57
CA GLN A 336 -12.69 6.27 33.13
C GLN A 336 -13.09 7.39 32.16
N PRO A 337 -14.38 7.76 32.10
CA PRO A 337 -14.84 8.93 31.37
C PRO A 337 -14.08 10.19 31.82
N LYS A 338 -13.57 10.99 30.88
CA LYS A 338 -12.83 12.23 31.18
C LYS A 338 -13.61 13.47 30.75
N ASP A 339 -13.79 13.66 29.45
CA ASP A 339 -14.44 14.82 28.88
C ASP A 339 -15.75 14.40 28.20
N ARG A 340 -16.77 15.26 28.34
CA ARG A 340 -18.11 15.03 27.80
C ARG A 340 -18.37 16.00 26.66
N TYR A 341 -18.74 15.46 25.50
CA TYR A 341 -19.14 16.22 24.33
C TYR A 341 -20.55 15.82 23.92
N ARG A 342 -21.23 16.69 23.18
CA ARG A 342 -22.31 16.25 22.30
C ARG A 342 -21.66 15.68 21.04
N ALA A 343 -22.01 14.46 20.64
CA ALA A 343 -21.33 13.76 19.55
C ALA A 343 -21.34 14.56 18.23
N ARG A 344 -22.48 15.20 17.92
CA ARG A 344 -22.62 16.09 16.75
C ARG A 344 -21.68 17.28 16.76
N ASP A 345 -21.43 17.86 17.93
CA ASP A 345 -20.54 19.02 18.04
C ASP A 345 -19.09 18.58 17.78
N LEU A 346 -18.68 17.41 18.27
CA LEU A 346 -17.35 16.86 17.99
C LEU A 346 -17.17 16.51 16.50
N LEU A 347 -18.17 15.88 15.86
CA LEU A 347 -18.12 15.64 14.41
C LEU A 347 -18.11 16.95 13.61
N ARG A 348 -18.84 17.97 14.07
CA ARG A 348 -18.83 19.29 13.44
C ARG A 348 -17.46 19.96 13.55
N MET A 349 -16.76 19.84 14.69
CA MET A 349 -15.38 20.31 14.82
C MET A 349 -14.44 19.60 13.84
N ILE A 350 -14.59 18.28 13.66
CA ILE A 350 -13.83 17.53 12.64
C ILE A 350 -14.06 18.16 11.27
N ALA A 351 -15.32 18.26 10.84
CA ALA A 351 -15.67 18.80 9.53
C ALA A 351 -15.21 20.25 9.33
N GLU A 352 -15.32 21.11 10.35
CA GLU A 352 -14.89 22.50 10.29
C GLU A 352 -13.36 22.63 10.18
N ALA A 353 -12.59 21.82 10.90
CA ALA A 353 -11.14 21.78 10.76
C ALA A 353 -10.71 21.26 9.38
N THR A 354 -11.33 20.15 8.92
CA THR A 354 -11.08 19.60 7.57
C THR A 354 -11.39 20.62 6.49
N HIS A 355 -12.46 21.40 6.63
CA HIS A 355 -12.78 22.46 5.68
C HIS A 355 -11.73 23.57 5.63
N GLN A 356 -11.09 23.88 6.76
CA GLN A 356 -10.10 24.95 6.84
C GLN A 356 -8.75 24.57 6.22
N CYS A 357 -8.29 23.33 6.39
CA CYS A 357 -6.94 22.95 5.95
C CYS A 357 -6.81 21.54 5.34
N GLY A 358 -7.92 20.84 5.09
CA GLY A 358 -7.92 19.46 4.56
C GLY A 358 -7.74 18.36 5.62
N ASP A 359 -7.54 18.71 6.90
CA ASP A 359 -7.29 17.77 7.99
C ASP A 359 -8.10 18.11 9.26
N PRO A 360 -8.42 17.12 10.10
CA PRO A 360 -8.11 15.70 9.93
C PRO A 360 -9.10 15.01 8.97
N GLY A 361 -8.65 13.92 8.33
CA GLY A 361 -9.54 12.94 7.72
C GLY A 361 -10.27 12.08 8.74
N MET A 362 -11.03 11.08 8.26
CA MET A 362 -11.72 10.11 9.11
C MET A 362 -11.40 8.66 8.72
N GLN A 363 -11.28 7.80 9.73
CA GLN A 363 -11.16 6.33 9.57
C GLN A 363 -12.25 5.62 10.36
N PHE A 364 -12.91 4.64 9.75
CA PHE A 364 -14.06 3.94 10.36
C PHE A 364 -13.65 2.60 10.96
N ASP A 365 -13.33 2.60 12.27
CA ASP A 365 -12.72 1.49 12.98
C ASP A 365 -13.52 0.18 12.87
N SER A 366 -14.80 0.22 13.21
CA SER A 366 -15.66 -0.96 13.22
C SER A 366 -15.80 -1.56 11.82
N THR A 367 -15.85 -0.72 10.78
CA THR A 367 -15.89 -1.18 9.38
C THR A 367 -14.56 -1.80 8.97
N ILE A 368 -13.43 -1.13 9.27
CA ILE A 368 -12.09 -1.65 8.96
C ILE A 368 -11.89 -3.03 9.60
N ASN A 369 -12.18 -3.17 10.90
CA ASN A 369 -11.98 -4.43 11.61
C ASN A 369 -13.01 -5.52 11.23
N ARG A 370 -14.23 -5.14 10.82
CA ARG A 370 -15.25 -6.08 10.30
C ARG A 370 -14.80 -6.78 9.01
N TRP A 371 -14.08 -6.07 8.13
CA TRP A 371 -13.52 -6.59 6.89
C TRP A 371 -12.09 -7.12 7.02
N HIS A 372 -11.51 -7.15 8.24
CA HIS A 372 -10.17 -7.68 8.44
C HIS A 372 -10.17 -9.22 8.31
N PRO A 373 -9.40 -9.82 7.40
CA PRO A 373 -9.36 -11.28 7.27
C PRO A 373 -8.55 -11.98 8.37
N CYS A 374 -7.68 -11.26 9.09
CA CYS A 374 -6.80 -11.82 10.13
C CYS A 374 -7.20 -11.42 11.56
N LYS A 375 -8.51 -11.32 11.85
CA LYS A 375 -9.07 -10.84 13.14
C LYS A 375 -8.49 -11.52 14.38
N ASN A 376 -8.13 -12.81 14.28
CA ASN A 376 -7.61 -13.55 15.43
C ASN A 376 -6.15 -13.20 15.74
N SER A 377 -5.46 -12.47 14.86
CA SER A 377 -4.06 -12.04 15.03
C SER A 377 -3.91 -10.66 15.67
N GLY A 378 -4.96 -9.83 15.64
CA GLY A 378 -4.95 -8.49 16.21
C GLY A 378 -5.98 -7.60 15.52
N ALA A 379 -6.24 -6.44 16.11
CA ALA A 379 -7.00 -5.39 15.46
C ALA A 379 -6.11 -4.62 14.47
N ILE A 380 -6.72 -4.08 13.42
CA ILE A 380 -6.10 -3.04 12.60
C ILE A 380 -6.24 -1.74 13.40
N ASN A 381 -5.14 -1.15 13.87
CA ASN A 381 -5.21 0.09 14.66
C ASN A 381 -4.90 1.34 13.84
N ALA A 382 -4.22 1.20 12.72
CA ALA A 382 -3.72 2.30 11.91
C ALA A 382 -3.82 2.00 10.41
N SER A 383 -3.41 2.98 9.60
CA SER A 383 -3.21 2.86 8.16
C SER A 383 -1.83 3.40 7.78
N ASN A 384 -1.43 3.28 6.53
CA ASN A 384 -0.30 4.01 5.96
C ASN A 384 -0.68 5.50 5.64
N PRO A 385 0.25 6.33 5.11
CA PRO A 385 0.03 7.76 4.84
C PRO A 385 -1.22 8.16 4.06
N CYS A 386 -1.61 7.36 3.06
CA CYS A 386 -2.72 7.69 2.17
C CYS A 386 -4.01 6.91 2.49
N SER A 387 -4.03 6.21 3.65
CA SER A 387 -5.18 5.49 4.19
C SER A 387 -5.71 4.33 3.32
N GLU A 388 -4.93 3.88 2.36
CA GLU A 388 -5.31 2.78 1.47
C GLU A 388 -4.92 1.41 2.08
N TYR A 389 -3.79 1.32 2.76
CA TYR A 389 -3.31 0.08 3.38
C TYR A 389 -3.80 -0.04 4.84
N MET A 390 -4.59 -1.08 5.10
CA MET A 390 -5.24 -1.35 6.38
C MET A 390 -4.94 -2.79 6.84
N PHE A 391 -3.96 -2.95 7.73
CA PHE A 391 -3.57 -4.27 8.21
C PHE A 391 -3.05 -4.21 9.65
N LEU A 392 -2.58 -5.35 10.17
CA LEU A 392 -1.99 -5.45 11.50
C LEU A 392 -0.88 -4.41 11.71
N ASP A 393 -0.69 -3.98 12.94
CA ASP A 393 0.46 -3.12 13.27
C ASP A 393 1.79 -3.81 12.94
N ASP A 394 2.80 -2.99 12.68
CA ASP A 394 4.15 -3.47 12.33
C ASP A 394 4.13 -4.37 11.12
N SER A 395 3.49 -3.89 10.07
CA SER A 395 3.37 -4.58 8.79
C SER A 395 3.76 -3.66 7.65
N ALA A 396 4.02 -4.26 6.49
CA ALA A 396 4.48 -3.57 5.30
C ALA A 396 3.73 -4.06 4.07
N CYS A 397 3.37 -3.17 3.15
CA CYS A 397 2.70 -3.52 1.91
C CYS A 397 3.57 -3.22 0.69
N ASN A 398 3.71 -4.22 -0.17
CA ASN A 398 4.15 -4.03 -1.55
C ASN A 398 2.95 -3.63 -2.40
N LEU A 399 3.04 -2.54 -3.16
CA LEU A 399 1.95 -2.05 -3.99
C LEU A 399 2.25 -2.20 -5.49
N ALA A 400 1.20 -2.38 -6.28
CA ALA A 400 1.25 -2.30 -7.74
C ALA A 400 -0.08 -1.74 -8.25
N SER A 401 -0.10 -1.21 -9.47
CA SER A 401 -1.32 -0.70 -10.08
C SER A 401 -1.40 -1.08 -11.55
N LEU A 402 -2.60 -1.43 -11.99
CA LEU A 402 -2.94 -1.68 -13.40
C LEU A 402 -3.46 -0.40 -14.05
N ASN A 403 -3.08 -0.13 -15.30
CA ASN A 403 -3.65 0.97 -16.08
C ASN A 403 -4.90 0.49 -16.81
N LEU A 404 -6.09 0.89 -16.36
CA LEU A 404 -7.36 0.41 -16.92
C LEU A 404 -7.53 0.72 -18.42
N MET A 405 -7.01 1.86 -18.89
CA MET A 405 -7.07 2.24 -20.31
C MET A 405 -6.26 1.30 -21.20
N ARG A 406 -5.25 0.59 -20.66
CA ARG A 406 -4.49 -0.40 -21.43
C ARG A 406 -5.23 -1.74 -21.57
N PHE A 407 -6.45 -1.85 -21.04
CA PHE A 407 -7.35 -2.99 -21.21
C PHE A 407 -8.61 -2.65 -21.99
N THR A 408 -8.66 -1.49 -22.65
CA THR A 408 -9.74 -1.18 -23.62
C THR A 408 -9.32 -1.57 -25.03
N GLY A 409 -10.07 -2.47 -25.65
CA GLY A 409 -9.83 -2.90 -27.02
C GLY A 409 -10.16 -1.80 -28.05
N PRO A 410 -9.87 -2.01 -29.34
CA PRO A 410 -10.05 -1.00 -30.39
C PRO A 410 -11.50 -0.52 -30.57
N GLY A 411 -12.49 -1.32 -30.19
CA GLY A 411 -13.91 -0.96 -30.21
C GLY A 411 -14.41 -0.27 -28.94
N GLY A 412 -13.51 0.05 -28.00
CA GLY A 412 -13.83 0.66 -26.71
C GLY A 412 -14.31 -0.32 -25.64
N GLN A 413 -14.42 -1.62 -25.94
CA GLN A 413 -14.81 -2.62 -24.96
C GLN A 413 -13.68 -2.94 -23.98
N PHE A 414 -14.01 -3.17 -22.70
CA PHE A 414 -13.04 -3.57 -21.71
C PHE A 414 -12.74 -5.08 -21.80
N GLU A 415 -11.46 -5.43 -21.94
CA GLU A 415 -10.98 -6.80 -22.13
C GLU A 415 -10.79 -7.50 -20.78
N VAL A 416 -11.88 -8.05 -20.25
CA VAL A 416 -11.93 -8.63 -18.90
C VAL A 416 -10.91 -9.76 -18.69
N GLU A 417 -10.73 -10.65 -19.67
CA GLU A 417 -9.77 -11.76 -19.54
C GLU A 417 -8.31 -11.26 -19.53
N ALA A 418 -7.97 -10.27 -20.37
CA ALA A 418 -6.66 -9.63 -20.32
C ALA A 418 -6.41 -9.01 -18.95
N PHE A 419 -7.41 -8.31 -18.39
CA PHE A 419 -7.32 -7.75 -17.04
C PHE A 419 -7.09 -8.83 -15.98
N ARG A 420 -7.81 -9.95 -16.02
CA ARG A 420 -7.63 -11.08 -15.10
C ARG A 420 -6.23 -11.69 -15.19
N ARG A 421 -5.67 -11.84 -16.39
CA ARG A 421 -4.30 -12.36 -16.58
C ARG A 421 -3.24 -11.40 -16.07
N ALA A 422 -3.45 -10.09 -16.23
CA ALA A 422 -2.56 -9.10 -15.62
C ALA A 422 -2.60 -9.16 -14.09
N VAL A 423 -3.79 -9.31 -13.49
CA VAL A 423 -3.95 -9.52 -12.04
C VAL A 423 -3.18 -10.76 -11.57
N GLU A 424 -3.32 -11.89 -12.27
CA GLU A 424 -2.62 -13.15 -11.95
C GLU A 424 -1.09 -12.97 -11.94
N THR A 425 -0.53 -12.38 -13.00
CA THR A 425 0.92 -12.14 -13.12
C THR A 425 1.43 -11.19 -12.04
N VAL A 426 0.73 -10.07 -11.79
CA VAL A 426 1.21 -9.04 -10.85
C VAL A 426 1.09 -9.51 -9.40
N ILE A 427 0.02 -10.21 -9.03
CA ILE A 427 -0.12 -10.78 -7.67
C ILE A 427 1.00 -11.77 -7.38
N LEU A 428 1.30 -12.67 -8.32
CA LEU A 428 2.39 -13.62 -8.14
C LEU A 428 3.74 -12.90 -8.01
N ALA A 429 3.98 -11.85 -8.80
CA ALA A 429 5.20 -11.05 -8.69
C ALA A 429 5.32 -10.36 -7.31
N GLN A 430 4.24 -9.75 -6.82
CA GLN A 430 4.21 -9.11 -5.49
C GLN A 430 4.46 -10.13 -4.37
N GLU A 431 3.86 -11.32 -4.46
CA GLU A 431 4.05 -12.42 -3.52
C GLU A 431 5.51 -12.92 -3.47
N ILE A 432 6.15 -13.07 -4.64
CA ILE A 432 7.55 -13.49 -4.73
C ILE A 432 8.48 -12.49 -4.02
N ILE A 433 8.15 -11.20 -4.05
CA ILE A 433 8.99 -10.14 -3.45
C ILE A 433 9.05 -10.26 -1.93
N VAL A 434 8.00 -10.72 -1.24
CA VAL A 434 7.84 -10.66 0.23
C VAL A 434 9.09 -11.16 0.98
N ASP A 435 9.43 -12.45 0.87
CA ASP A 435 10.60 -12.98 1.62
C ASP A 435 11.96 -12.62 0.99
N ASN A 436 11.96 -12.04 -0.21
CA ASN A 436 13.18 -11.58 -0.87
C ASN A 436 13.51 -10.11 -0.53
N ALA A 437 12.58 -9.42 0.13
CA ALA A 437 12.77 -8.06 0.59
C ALA A 437 13.45 -8.00 1.98
N SER A 438 14.00 -6.84 2.31
CA SER A 438 14.42 -6.48 3.66
C SER A 438 13.47 -5.46 4.27
N TYR A 439 13.36 -5.51 5.60
CA TYR A 439 12.44 -4.72 6.41
C TYR A 439 13.18 -3.95 7.52
N PRO A 440 12.66 -2.83 8.01
CA PRO A 440 13.39 -1.97 8.95
C PRO A 440 13.54 -2.56 10.36
N THR A 441 12.62 -3.42 10.78
CA THR A 441 12.58 -4.02 12.12
C THR A 441 12.30 -5.51 12.04
N GLU A 442 12.73 -6.24 13.07
CA GLU A 442 12.49 -7.68 13.20
C GLU A 442 11.00 -8.01 13.15
N ARG A 443 10.19 -7.24 13.89
CA ARG A 443 8.74 -7.42 13.96
C ARG A 443 8.06 -7.21 12.61
N ILE A 444 8.49 -6.21 11.84
CA ILE A 444 7.94 -5.98 10.49
C ILE A 444 8.37 -7.09 9.53
N ALA A 445 9.61 -7.58 9.61
CA ALA A 445 10.04 -8.73 8.82
C ALA A 445 9.22 -9.98 9.15
N GLN A 446 8.99 -10.25 10.45
CA GLN A 446 8.21 -11.40 10.90
C GLN A 446 6.76 -11.31 10.41
N ASN A 447 6.08 -10.18 10.63
CA ASN A 447 4.71 -10.01 10.18
C ASN A 447 4.58 -10.04 8.65
N SER A 448 5.58 -9.54 7.93
CA SER A 448 5.60 -9.60 6.46
C SER A 448 5.71 -11.04 5.98
N HIS A 449 6.54 -11.87 6.62
CA HIS A 449 6.61 -13.30 6.37
C HIS A 449 5.30 -14.02 6.76
N ASP A 450 4.81 -13.76 7.97
CA ASP A 450 3.69 -14.49 8.56
C ASP A 450 2.39 -14.26 7.84
N TYR A 451 2.16 -13.05 7.33
CA TYR A 451 0.87 -12.62 6.77
C TYR A 451 0.93 -12.20 5.31
N ARG A 452 2.12 -11.90 4.76
CA ARG A 452 2.34 -11.68 3.33
C ARG A 452 1.37 -10.66 2.69
N PRO A 453 1.14 -9.49 3.30
CA PRO A 453 0.17 -8.52 2.80
C PRO A 453 0.67 -7.85 1.51
N LEU A 454 -0.21 -7.83 0.51
CA LEU A 454 0.00 -7.21 -0.79
C LEU A 454 -1.04 -6.10 -1.02
N GLY A 455 -0.81 -5.33 -2.07
CA GLY A 455 -1.72 -4.27 -2.49
C GLY A 455 -1.70 -4.05 -3.99
N LEU A 456 -2.48 -4.83 -4.73
CA LEU A 456 -2.80 -4.56 -6.13
C LEU A 456 -3.99 -3.60 -6.24
N GLY A 457 -3.81 -2.55 -7.03
CA GLY A 457 -4.86 -1.60 -7.40
C GLY A 457 -4.91 -1.33 -8.89
N PHE A 458 -5.58 -0.24 -9.25
CA PHE A 458 -5.60 0.28 -10.60
C PHE A 458 -5.62 1.80 -10.61
N ALA A 459 -5.30 2.38 -11.76
CA ALA A 459 -5.44 3.80 -12.09
C ALA A 459 -6.41 3.98 -13.28
N ASN A 460 -6.70 5.22 -13.67
CA ASN A 460 -7.48 5.54 -14.86
C ASN A 460 -8.97 5.14 -14.80
N LEU A 461 -9.59 5.05 -13.61
CA LEU A 461 -11.04 4.79 -13.54
C LEU A 461 -11.86 5.92 -14.17
N GLY A 462 -11.54 7.18 -13.84
CA GLY A 462 -12.18 8.36 -14.42
C GLY A 462 -12.07 8.37 -15.94
N ALA A 463 -10.84 8.19 -16.46
CA ALA A 463 -10.57 8.10 -17.89
C ALA A 463 -11.35 6.98 -18.58
N LEU A 464 -11.41 5.80 -17.97
CA LEU A 464 -12.16 4.65 -18.50
C LEU A 464 -13.65 4.99 -18.62
N LEU A 465 -14.27 5.45 -17.53
CA LEU A 465 -15.70 5.80 -17.54
C LEU A 465 -16.00 6.89 -18.57
N MET A 466 -15.14 7.91 -18.66
CA MET A 466 -15.27 8.97 -19.65
C MET A 466 -15.19 8.43 -21.09
N SER A 467 -14.21 7.56 -21.40
CA SER A 467 -14.08 6.95 -22.73
C SER A 467 -15.28 6.10 -23.15
N LEU A 468 -15.98 5.52 -22.17
CA LEU A 468 -17.19 4.73 -22.37
C LEU A 468 -18.48 5.59 -22.44
N GLY A 469 -18.36 6.91 -22.28
CA GLY A 469 -19.50 7.83 -22.18
C GLY A 469 -20.36 7.58 -20.93
N ILE A 470 -19.76 7.09 -19.84
CA ILE A 470 -20.42 6.81 -18.56
C ILE A 470 -20.10 7.96 -17.58
N PRO A 471 -21.10 8.71 -17.09
CA PRO A 471 -20.85 9.72 -16.07
C PRO A 471 -20.32 9.09 -14.78
N TYR A 472 -19.30 9.72 -14.19
CA TYR A 472 -18.67 9.23 -12.95
C TYR A 472 -19.70 9.13 -11.81
N ASP A 473 -20.50 10.18 -11.58
CA ASP A 473 -21.64 10.16 -10.66
C ASP A 473 -22.91 9.60 -11.34
N SER A 474 -22.91 8.29 -11.61
CA SER A 474 -24.11 7.58 -12.07
C SER A 474 -24.17 6.18 -11.49
N ASP A 475 -25.37 5.59 -11.45
CA ASP A 475 -25.54 4.20 -11.02
C ASP A 475 -24.72 3.26 -11.93
N ARG A 476 -24.73 3.53 -13.23
CA ARG A 476 -23.91 2.80 -14.20
C ARG A 476 -22.41 2.94 -13.90
N GLY A 477 -21.92 4.12 -13.57
CA GLY A 477 -20.52 4.36 -13.18
C GLY A 477 -20.14 3.58 -11.91
N ARG A 478 -21.01 3.62 -10.88
CA ARG A 478 -20.84 2.86 -9.63
C ARG A 478 -20.82 1.36 -9.86
N ASP A 479 -21.76 0.81 -10.63
CA ASP A 479 -21.81 -0.62 -10.94
C ASP A 479 -20.58 -1.08 -11.74
N TYR A 480 -20.11 -0.24 -12.67
CA TYR A 480 -18.93 -0.55 -13.48
C TYR A 480 -17.65 -0.57 -12.63
N ALA A 481 -17.46 0.45 -11.79
CA ALA A 481 -16.35 0.52 -10.83
C ALA A 481 -16.38 -0.65 -9.83
N ALA A 482 -17.57 -0.99 -9.32
CA ALA A 482 -17.76 -2.14 -8.43
C ALA A 482 -17.39 -3.46 -9.13
N ALA A 483 -17.80 -3.65 -10.38
CA ALA A 483 -17.51 -4.88 -11.12
C ALA A 483 -16.03 -5.04 -11.46
N ILE A 484 -15.34 -3.98 -11.90
CA ILE A 484 -13.88 -4.02 -12.12
C ILE A 484 -13.14 -4.35 -10.82
N THR A 485 -13.51 -3.69 -9.72
CA THR A 485 -12.92 -3.92 -8.40
C THR A 485 -13.16 -5.36 -7.94
N ALA A 486 -14.37 -5.89 -8.17
CA ALA A 486 -14.73 -7.26 -7.82
C ALA A 486 -13.92 -8.29 -8.62
N VAL A 487 -13.76 -8.09 -9.95
CA VAL A 487 -12.91 -8.94 -10.79
C VAL A 487 -11.47 -8.92 -10.29
N MET A 488 -10.90 -7.73 -10.05
CA MET A 488 -9.52 -7.61 -9.56
C MET A 488 -9.31 -8.35 -8.25
N CYS A 489 -10.13 -8.07 -7.24
CA CYS A 489 -9.96 -8.62 -5.90
C CYS A 489 -10.25 -10.13 -5.86
N GLY A 490 -11.32 -10.59 -6.52
CA GLY A 490 -11.64 -12.02 -6.61
C GLY A 490 -10.54 -12.79 -7.35
N GLN A 491 -10.08 -12.29 -8.50
CA GLN A 491 -8.99 -12.91 -9.25
C GLN A 491 -7.68 -12.91 -8.45
N ALA A 492 -7.39 -11.86 -7.69
CA ALA A 492 -6.21 -11.80 -6.84
C ALA A 492 -6.24 -12.85 -5.72
N TYR A 493 -7.38 -13.02 -5.03
CA TYR A 493 -7.53 -14.08 -4.04
C TYR A 493 -7.54 -15.48 -4.65
N LEU A 494 -8.07 -15.66 -5.87
CA LEU A 494 -7.97 -16.91 -6.61
C LEU A 494 -6.50 -17.26 -6.90
N THR A 495 -5.71 -16.31 -7.40
CA THR A 495 -4.27 -16.49 -7.62
C THR A 495 -3.55 -16.78 -6.31
N SER A 496 -3.90 -16.11 -5.21
CA SER A 496 -3.36 -16.39 -3.89
C SER A 496 -3.69 -17.81 -3.39
N ALA A 497 -4.88 -18.32 -3.68
CA ALA A 497 -5.28 -19.69 -3.34
C ALA A 497 -4.54 -20.73 -4.20
N ARG A 498 -4.31 -20.45 -5.49
CA ARG A 498 -3.43 -21.27 -6.35
C ARG A 498 -2.00 -21.30 -5.82
N ALA A 499 -1.46 -20.15 -5.45
CA ALA A 499 -0.12 -20.07 -4.85
C ALA A 499 -0.03 -20.85 -3.53
N ALA A 500 -1.09 -20.82 -2.71
CA ALA A 500 -1.14 -21.61 -1.47
C ALA A 500 -1.12 -23.12 -1.72
N GLU A 501 -1.72 -23.61 -2.81
CA GLU A 501 -1.64 -25.01 -3.20
C GLU A 501 -0.21 -25.40 -3.66
N ALA A 502 0.51 -24.46 -4.27
CA ALA A 502 1.85 -24.69 -4.79
C ALA A 502 2.95 -24.60 -3.72
N VAL A 503 2.88 -23.61 -2.82
CA VAL A 503 3.94 -23.25 -1.87
C VAL A 503 3.47 -23.03 -0.43
N ASP A 504 2.31 -23.59 -0.08
CA ASP A 504 1.63 -23.53 1.22
C ASP A 504 0.94 -22.18 1.52
N PRO A 505 -0.15 -22.15 2.32
CA PRO A 505 -0.74 -20.90 2.82
C PRO A 505 0.24 -20.03 3.62
N PHE A 506 -0.10 -18.76 3.86
CA PHE A 506 0.68 -17.95 4.82
C PHE A 506 0.60 -18.53 6.24
N ALA A 507 1.66 -18.37 7.04
CA ALA A 507 1.78 -18.98 8.36
C ALA A 507 0.62 -18.60 9.30
N GLY A 508 0.16 -17.35 9.23
CA GLY A 508 -0.99 -16.85 9.98
C GLY A 508 -2.36 -17.38 9.52
N TYR A 509 -2.46 -18.19 8.46
CA TYR A 509 -3.76 -18.60 7.90
C TYR A 509 -4.49 -19.58 8.82
N GLY A 510 -3.81 -20.58 9.39
CA GLY A 510 -4.44 -21.61 10.21
C GLY A 510 -5.28 -21.04 11.36
N ARG A 511 -4.72 -20.10 12.12
CA ARG A 511 -5.43 -19.40 13.21
C ARG A 511 -6.54 -18.46 12.72
N ASN A 512 -6.47 -17.98 11.48
CA ASN A 512 -7.41 -17.03 10.90
C ASN A 512 -8.38 -17.67 9.90
N ARG A 513 -8.34 -18.98 9.66
CA ARG A 513 -9.13 -19.63 8.61
C ARG A 513 -10.62 -19.30 8.67
N ALA A 514 -11.20 -19.31 9.88
CA ALA A 514 -12.62 -18.98 10.08
C ALA A 514 -12.96 -17.51 9.74
N PRO A 515 -12.35 -16.48 10.35
CA PRO A 515 -12.61 -15.09 9.99
C PRO A 515 -12.18 -14.76 8.55
N PHE A 516 -11.15 -15.41 8.01
CA PHE A 516 -10.74 -15.21 6.62
C PHE A 516 -11.83 -15.66 5.65
N LEU A 517 -12.36 -16.89 5.82
CA LEU A 517 -13.45 -17.40 4.99
C LEU A 517 -14.78 -16.67 5.22
N GLU A 518 -14.99 -16.06 6.39
CA GLU A 518 -16.07 -15.12 6.62
C GLU A 518 -15.94 -13.90 5.70
N VAL A 519 -14.78 -13.22 5.71
CA VAL A 519 -14.52 -12.03 4.88
C VAL A 519 -14.61 -12.34 3.38
N ILE A 520 -14.07 -13.49 2.93
CA ILE A 520 -14.21 -13.91 1.53
C ILE A 520 -15.69 -14.08 1.14
N ARG A 521 -16.51 -14.69 2.02
CA ARG A 521 -17.97 -14.80 1.79
C ARG A 521 -18.67 -13.45 1.80
N MET A 522 -18.24 -12.50 2.64
CA MET A 522 -18.76 -11.14 2.65
C MET A 522 -18.48 -10.42 1.33
N HIS A 523 -17.27 -10.53 0.79
CA HIS A 523 -16.94 -9.97 -0.53
C HIS A 523 -17.75 -10.64 -1.64
N ARG A 524 -17.85 -11.97 -1.64
CA ARG A 524 -18.70 -12.69 -2.60
C ARG A 524 -20.13 -12.15 -2.51
N ALA A 525 -20.72 -12.06 -1.31
CA ALA A 525 -22.09 -11.57 -1.13
C ALA A 525 -22.25 -10.10 -1.59
N ALA A 526 -21.22 -9.27 -1.48
CA ALA A 526 -21.25 -7.89 -1.97
C ALA A 526 -21.36 -7.80 -3.49
N VAL A 527 -20.89 -8.81 -4.25
CA VAL A 527 -21.05 -8.88 -5.71
C VAL A 527 -22.54 -8.92 -6.11
N ASP A 528 -23.42 -9.51 -5.30
CA ASP A 528 -24.86 -9.58 -5.60
C ASP A 528 -25.55 -8.20 -5.56
N ARG A 529 -24.86 -7.16 -5.04
CA ARG A 529 -25.36 -5.78 -5.02
C ARG A 529 -25.08 -5.03 -6.32
N ILE A 530 -24.27 -5.58 -7.23
CA ILE A 530 -23.95 -4.98 -8.52
C ILE A 530 -25.12 -5.22 -9.48
N HIS A 531 -25.68 -4.16 -10.06
CA HIS A 531 -26.78 -4.28 -10.99
C HIS A 531 -26.28 -4.66 -12.39
N GLY A 532 -26.27 -5.97 -12.68
CA GLY A 532 -25.75 -6.51 -13.94
C GLY A 532 -26.39 -5.97 -15.22
N GLY A 533 -27.60 -5.40 -15.15
CA GLY A 533 -28.24 -4.75 -16.30
C GLY A 533 -27.59 -3.43 -16.73
N ASN A 534 -26.78 -2.82 -15.86
CA ASN A 534 -26.11 -1.53 -16.12
C ASN A 534 -24.75 -1.70 -16.80
N ILE A 535 -24.20 -2.92 -16.84
CA ILE A 535 -22.82 -3.19 -17.25
C ILE A 535 -22.74 -4.33 -18.28
N PRO A 536 -21.63 -4.47 -19.02
CA PRO A 536 -21.43 -5.60 -19.94
C PRO A 536 -21.56 -6.96 -19.23
N SER A 537 -22.16 -7.94 -19.91
CA SER A 537 -22.47 -9.23 -19.30
C SER A 537 -21.22 -10.03 -18.94
N ASP A 538 -20.17 -9.93 -19.73
CA ASP A 538 -18.88 -10.58 -19.51
C ASP A 538 -18.18 -10.05 -18.24
N LEU A 539 -18.20 -8.73 -18.03
CA LEU A 539 -17.69 -8.08 -16.83
C LEU A 539 -18.47 -8.51 -15.58
N TRP A 540 -19.80 -8.52 -15.65
CA TRP A 540 -20.63 -9.02 -14.55
C TRP A 540 -20.38 -10.50 -14.25
N GLN A 541 -20.27 -11.34 -15.29
CA GLN A 541 -20.10 -12.79 -15.12
C GLN A 541 -18.75 -13.09 -14.49
N SER A 542 -17.71 -12.38 -14.93
CA SER A 542 -16.37 -12.49 -14.37
C SER A 542 -16.30 -12.00 -12.93
N ALA A 543 -17.00 -10.91 -12.58
CA ALA A 543 -17.06 -10.44 -11.19
C ALA A 543 -17.60 -11.53 -10.25
N ARG A 544 -18.62 -12.29 -10.69
CA ARG A 544 -19.14 -13.42 -9.93
C ARG A 544 -18.21 -14.62 -9.90
N SER A 545 -17.76 -15.06 -11.08
CA SER A 545 -16.96 -16.29 -11.19
C SER A 545 -15.62 -16.15 -10.45
N SER A 546 -14.97 -14.98 -10.51
CA SER A 546 -13.75 -14.70 -9.76
C SER A 546 -13.89 -14.94 -8.26
N TRP A 547 -15.03 -14.53 -7.66
CA TRP A 547 -15.28 -14.75 -6.23
C TRP A 547 -15.77 -16.16 -5.90
N ASP A 548 -16.58 -16.77 -6.77
CA ASP A 548 -17.02 -18.16 -6.62
C ASP A 548 -15.80 -19.11 -6.64
N GLU A 549 -14.91 -18.95 -7.61
CA GLU A 549 -13.67 -19.72 -7.76
C GLU A 549 -12.69 -19.46 -6.60
N ALA A 550 -12.50 -18.19 -6.20
CA ALA A 550 -11.64 -17.84 -5.07
C ALA A 550 -12.11 -18.51 -3.77
N LEU A 551 -13.43 -18.49 -3.50
CA LEU A 551 -14.01 -19.14 -2.33
C LEU A 551 -13.87 -20.66 -2.40
N GLU A 552 -14.20 -21.29 -3.54
CA GLU A 552 -14.14 -22.74 -3.69
C GLU A 552 -12.72 -23.26 -3.49
N LEU A 553 -11.75 -22.68 -4.20
CA LEU A 553 -10.36 -23.11 -4.11
C LEU A 553 -9.78 -22.77 -2.73
N GLY A 554 -9.96 -21.54 -2.26
CA GLY A 554 -9.39 -21.07 -0.99
C GLY A 554 -9.95 -21.78 0.24
N ALA A 555 -11.20 -22.25 0.21
CA ALA A 555 -11.76 -23.09 1.27
C ALA A 555 -11.01 -24.42 1.41
N ARG A 556 -10.49 -24.99 0.30
CA ARG A 556 -9.75 -26.26 0.27
C ARG A 556 -8.24 -26.08 0.44
N ALA A 557 -7.65 -25.10 -0.25
CA ALA A 557 -6.22 -24.90 -0.34
C ALA A 557 -5.68 -23.94 0.72
N GLY A 558 -6.51 -23.02 1.21
CA GLY A 558 -6.06 -21.83 1.93
C GLY A 558 -5.66 -20.70 0.99
N TYR A 559 -5.05 -19.65 1.57
CA TYR A 559 -4.58 -18.49 0.81
C TYR A 559 -3.12 -18.21 1.15
N ARG A 560 -2.37 -17.73 0.17
CA ARG A 560 -0.97 -17.37 0.35
C ARG A 560 -0.81 -15.97 0.94
N ASN A 561 -1.83 -15.12 0.88
CA ASN A 561 -1.73 -13.71 1.26
C ASN A 561 -2.85 -13.30 2.22
N GLY A 562 -2.46 -12.62 3.29
CA GLY A 562 -3.36 -12.03 4.28
C GLY A 562 -4.22 -10.91 3.71
N GLN A 563 -3.70 -10.18 2.71
CA GLN A 563 -4.35 -9.10 1.99
C GLN A 563 -3.78 -9.08 0.56
N VAL A 564 -4.60 -8.77 -0.44
CA VAL A 564 -4.18 -8.82 -1.85
C VAL A 564 -4.36 -7.52 -2.64
N THR A 565 -5.37 -6.71 -2.30
CA THR A 565 -5.74 -5.53 -3.10
C THR A 565 -5.94 -4.29 -2.27
N VAL A 566 -5.68 -3.15 -2.90
CA VAL A 566 -5.85 -1.79 -2.38
C VAL A 566 -5.89 -0.80 -3.53
N ILE A 567 -6.54 0.34 -3.38
CA ILE A 567 -6.53 1.41 -4.38
C ILE A 567 -5.67 2.56 -3.87
N ALA A 568 -4.46 2.69 -4.41
CA ALA A 568 -3.53 3.75 -4.05
C ALA A 568 -3.76 5.02 -4.90
N PRO A 569 -3.28 6.20 -4.46
CA PRO A 569 -3.39 7.43 -5.24
C PRO A 569 -2.60 7.40 -6.56
N THR A 570 -1.56 6.57 -6.71
CA THR A 570 -0.74 6.43 -7.93
C THR A 570 -0.02 7.70 -8.45
N GLY A 571 0.12 8.77 -7.66
CA GLY A 571 0.65 10.08 -8.10
C GLY A 571 2.12 10.16 -8.59
N THR A 572 2.81 9.05 -8.83
CA THR A 572 4.09 9.06 -9.58
C THR A 572 4.09 7.95 -10.62
N ILE A 573 3.64 6.76 -10.23
CA ILE A 573 3.56 5.61 -11.14
C ILE A 573 2.49 5.81 -12.23
N GLY A 574 1.45 6.62 -11.98
CA GLY A 574 0.47 7.03 -12.99
C GLY A 574 1.13 7.76 -14.16
N PHE A 575 2.05 8.70 -13.88
CA PHE A 575 2.83 9.37 -14.94
C PHE A 575 3.77 8.43 -15.68
N MET A 576 4.34 7.43 -15.00
CA MET A 576 5.13 6.38 -15.66
C MET A 576 4.27 5.48 -16.55
N MET A 577 3.01 5.26 -16.22
CA MET A 577 2.06 4.46 -16.99
C MET A 577 1.29 5.25 -18.05
N ASP A 578 1.57 6.55 -18.20
CA ASP A 578 0.78 7.47 -19.03
C ASP A 578 -0.72 7.41 -18.69
N CYS A 579 -1.05 7.47 -17.40
CA CYS A 579 -2.43 7.61 -16.95
C CYS A 579 -2.93 9.04 -17.11
N ASP A 580 -4.17 9.19 -17.59
CA ASP A 580 -4.88 10.45 -17.68
C ASP A 580 -5.46 10.85 -16.31
N THR A 581 -6.03 9.89 -15.55
CA THR A 581 -6.49 10.10 -14.18
C THR A 581 -5.79 9.17 -13.18
N THR A 582 -5.62 9.64 -11.95
CA THR A 582 -4.88 8.90 -10.91
C THR A 582 -5.78 8.02 -10.07
N GLY A 583 -5.42 6.75 -9.87
CA GLY A 583 -6.19 5.83 -9.03
C GLY A 583 -7.64 5.70 -9.48
N ILE A 584 -8.57 5.93 -8.54
CA ILE A 584 -10.01 6.02 -8.83
C ILE A 584 -10.47 7.44 -9.18
N GLU A 585 -9.62 8.45 -9.03
CA GLU A 585 -10.05 9.85 -9.11
C GLU A 585 -10.62 10.20 -10.50
N PRO A 586 -11.65 11.08 -10.55
CA PRO A 586 -12.10 11.69 -11.80
C PRO A 586 -11.06 12.71 -12.31
N ASP A 587 -11.27 13.18 -13.55
CA ASP A 587 -10.57 14.35 -14.11
C ASP A 587 -11.33 15.64 -13.78
#